data_AF-A0A2D7NLP4-F1
#
_entry.id   AF-A0A2D7NLP4-F1
#
_cell.length_a   1.000
_cell.length_b   1.000
_cell.length_c   1.000
_cell.angle_alpha   90.00
_cell.angle_beta   90.00
_cell.angle_gamma   90.00
#
_symmetry.space_group_name_H-M   'P 1'
#
loop_
_entity.id
_entity.type
_entity.pdbx_description
1 polymer ?
#
loop_
_entity_poly.entity_id
_entity_poly.type
_entity_poly.pdbx_seq_one_letter_code
_entity_poly.pdbx_strand_id
1 'polypeptide(L)' 'MKVEPLLAELNRLRADLDKDPLDPEWFTLHHVFCFVSYKMGDFQAYLDEAIGPDDETPDF' A
#
# COMPACT_ATOMS: atom_id res chain seq x y z
N MET A 1 -9.81 -7.46 5.33
CA MET A 1 -9.30 -6.14 5.74
C MET A 1 -9.67 -5.09 4.68
N LYS A 2 -9.83 -3.81 5.04
CA LYS A 2 -10.12 -2.75 4.06
C LYS A 2 -8.85 -2.26 3.36
N VAL A 3 -8.98 -1.81 2.12
CA VAL A 3 -7.85 -1.35 1.30
C VAL A 3 -7.31 0.02 1.76
N GLU A 4 -8.16 0.86 2.33
CA GLU A 4 -7.86 2.24 2.67
C GLU A 4 -6.74 2.37 3.73
N PRO A 5 -6.74 1.60 4.85
CA PRO A 5 -5.65 1.63 5.82
C PRO A 5 -4.29 1.26 5.23
N LEU A 6 -4.24 0.26 4.34
CA LEU A 6 -2.99 -0.18 3.69
C LEU A 6 -2.46 0.89 2.73
N LEU A 7 -3.34 1.55 1.99
CA LEU A 7 -2.95 2.66 1.13
C LEU A 7 -2.50 3.89 1.91
N ALA A 8 -3.14 4.17 3.06
CA ALA A 8 -2.73 5.23 3.96
C ALA A 8 -1.32 4.95 4.50
N GLU A 9 -1.06 3.72 4.95
CA GLU A 9 0.25 3.32 5.46
C GLU A 9 1.32 3.31 4.37
N LEU A 10 1.01 2.81 3.17
CA LEU A 10 1.91 2.89 2.01
C LEU A 10 2.27 4.33 1.67
N ASN A 11 1.30 5.25 1.74
CA ASN A 11 1.57 6.67 1.53
C ASN A 11 2.41 7.28 2.65
N ARG A 12 2.22 6.85 3.89
CA ARG A 12 3.04 7.27 5.05
C ARG A 12 4.49 6.82 4.86
N LEU A 13 4.73 5.53 4.57
CA LEU A 13 6.05 4.98 4.28
C LEU A 13 6.76 5.72 3.14
N ARG A 14 6.03 6.02 2.06
CA ARG A 14 6.55 6.83 0.96
C ARG A 14 6.89 8.27 1.37
N ALA A 15 6.13 8.86 2.29
CA ALA A 15 6.31 10.24 2.74
C ALA A 15 7.44 10.40 3.76
N ASP A 16 7.82 9.33 4.44
CA ASP A 16 8.95 9.30 5.37
C ASP A 16 10.32 9.37 4.66
N LEU A 17 10.35 9.09 3.36
CA LEU A 17 11.56 9.15 2.55
C LEU A 17 11.76 10.52 1.89
N ASP A 18 13.02 10.84 1.61
CA ASP A 18 13.36 11.94 0.73
C ASP A 18 12.80 11.66 -0.67
N LYS A 19 12.11 12.64 -1.27
CA LYS A 19 11.44 12.48 -2.57
C LYS A 19 12.41 12.47 -3.75
N ASP A 20 13.51 11.74 -3.60
CA ASP A 20 14.57 11.63 -4.57
C ASP A 20 14.21 10.56 -5.63
N PRO A 21 14.02 10.94 -6.90
CA PRO A 21 13.75 9.98 -7.96
C PRO A 21 14.93 9.06 -8.29
N LEU A 22 16.13 9.31 -7.75
CA LEU A 22 17.28 8.43 -7.85
C LEU A 22 17.37 7.43 -6.68
N ASP A 23 16.62 7.65 -5.60
CA ASP A 23 16.49 6.68 -4.52
C ASP A 23 15.57 5.53 -4.98
N PRO A 24 16.09 4.29 -5.11
CA PRO A 24 15.29 3.15 -5.53
C PRO A 24 14.13 2.84 -4.59
N GLU A 25 14.23 3.15 -3.30
CA GLU A 25 13.18 2.89 -2.32
C GLU A 25 12.01 3.87 -2.53
N TRP A 26 12.28 5.18 -2.55
CA TRP A 26 11.27 6.18 -2.84
C TRP A 26 10.64 5.98 -4.22
N PHE A 27 11.45 5.76 -5.25
CA PHE A 27 10.97 5.58 -6.63
C PHE A 27 10.00 4.40 -6.73
N THR A 28 10.31 3.29 -6.06
CA THR A 28 9.45 2.10 -6.02
C THR A 28 8.16 2.37 -5.27
N LEU A 29 8.23 2.86 -4.03
CA LEU A 29 7.03 3.15 -3.22
C LEU A 29 6.13 4.20 -3.90
N HIS A 30 6.71 5.19 -4.56
CA HIS A 30 5.98 6.20 -5.31
C HIS A 30 5.17 5.61 -6.46
N HIS A 31 5.81 4.84 -7.34
CA HIS A 31 5.12 4.30 -8.49
C HIS A 31 4.14 3.17 -8.12
N VAL A 32 4.44 2.36 -7.09
CA VAL A 32 3.49 1.38 -6.54
C VAL A 32 2.27 2.08 -5.94
N PHE A 33 2.47 3.10 -5.09
CA PHE A 33 1.36 3.85 -4.52
C PHE A 33 0.47 4.46 -5.61
N CYS A 34 1.06 5.14 -6.59
CA CYS A 34 0.32 5.69 -7.72
C CYS A 34 -0.48 4.60 -8.45
N PHE A 35 0.15 3.49 -8.83
CA PHE A 35 -0.50 2.41 -9.55
C PHE A 35 -1.67 1.79 -8.77
N VAL A 36 -1.42 1.39 -7.52
CA VAL A 36 -2.42 0.71 -6.68
C VAL A 36 -3.57 1.66 -6.32
N SER A 37 -3.31 2.96 -6.14
CA SER A 37 -4.38 3.95 -5.89
C SER A 37 -5.38 4.07 -7.05
N TYR A 38 -4.99 3.74 -8.29
CA TYR A 38 -5.92 3.65 -9.43
C TYR A 38 -6.60 2.28 -9.56
N LYS A 39 -6.14 1.29 -8.81
CA LYS A 39 -6.56 -0.12 -8.86
C LYS A 39 -7.15 -0.59 -7.53
N MET A 40 -7.76 0.31 -6.76
CA MET A 40 -8.28 0.01 -5.43
C MET A 40 -9.24 -1.17 -5.39
N GLY A 41 -10.10 -1.34 -6.40
CA GLY A 41 -11.04 -2.47 -6.47
C GLY A 41 -10.33 -3.82 -6.62
N ASP A 42 -9.37 -3.90 -7.54
CA ASP A 42 -8.54 -5.10 -7.75
C ASP A 42 -7.72 -5.41 -6.50
N PHE A 43 -7.20 -4.38 -5.82
CA PHE A 43 -6.44 -4.57 -4.59
C PHE A 43 -7.32 -5.01 -3.41
N GLN A 44 -8.54 -4.47 -3.28
CA GLN A 44 -9.52 -4.96 -2.29
C GLN A 44 -9.86 -6.43 -2.52
N ALA A 45 -10.10 -6.84 -3.78
CA ALA A 45 -10.37 -8.24 -4.11
C ALA A 45 -9.20 -9.16 -3.72
N TYR A 46 -7.97 -8.74 -4.03
CA TYR A 46 -6.78 -9.46 -3.57
C TYR A 46 -6.73 -9.60 -2.04
N LEU A 47 -7.01 -8.52 -1.29
CA LEU A 47 -6.97 -8.58 0.19
C LEU A 47 -8.06 -9.49 0.76
N ASP A 48 -9.24 -9.53 0.13
CA ASP A 48 -10.33 -10.41 0.55
C ASP A 48 -10.00 -11.90 0.31
N GLU A 49 -9.19 -12.20 -0.70
CA GLU A 49 -8.71 -13.56 -1.00
C GLU A 49 -7.47 -13.95 -0.17
N ALA A 50 -6.55 -13.01 0.03
CA ALA A 50 -5.23 -13.26 0.61
C ALA A 50 -5.22 -13.19 2.14
N ILE A 51 -6.22 -12.55 2.77
CA ILE A 51 -6.31 -12.39 4.23
C ILE A 51 -7.53 -13.16 4.72
N GLY A 52 -7.29 -14.29 5.36
CA GLY A 52 -8.30 -15.12 5.98
C GLY A 52 -8.98 -14.45 7.18
N PRO A 53 -10.15 -14.95 7.59
CA PRO A 53 -10.92 -14.39 8.71
C PRO A 53 -10.21 -14.53 10.08
N ASP A 54 -9.29 -15.48 10.20
CA ASP A 54 -8.53 -15.76 11.42
C ASP A 54 -7.10 -15.21 11.36
N ASP A 55 -6.73 -14.51 10.28
CA ASP A 55 -5.38 -13.96 10.14
C ASP A 55 -5.20 -12.74 11.06
N GLU A 56 -4.08 -12.73 11.79
CA GLU A 56 -3.66 -11.55 12.52
C GLU A 56 -3.28 -10.44 11.54
N THR A 57 -3.96 -9.30 11.66
CA THR A 57 -3.68 -8.12 10.84
C THR A 57 -3.25 -6.96 11.71
N PRO A 58 -2.37 -6.06 11.23
CA PRO A 58 -1.88 -4.98 12.07
C PRO A 58 -2.97 -3.94 12.34
N ASP A 59 -2.92 -3.33 13.52
CA ASP A 59 -3.78 -2.22 13.94
C ASP A 59 -3.05 -0.90 13.67
N PHE A 60 -3.18 -0.42 12.43
CA PHE A 60 -2.66 0.86 11.95
C PHE A 60 -3.80 1.84 11.62
#